data_AF-A0A260SH41-F1
#
_entry.id   AF-A0A260SH41-F1
#
_cell.length_a   1.000
_cell.length_b   1.000
_cell.length_c   1.000
_cell.angle_alpha   90.00
_cell.angle_beta   90.00
_cell.angle_gamma   90.00
#
_symmetry.space_group_name_H-M   'P 1'
#
loop_
_entity.id
_entity.type
_entity.pdbx_description
1 polymer ?
#
loop_
_entity_poly.entity_id
_entity_poly.type
_entity_poly.pdbx_seq_one_letter_code
_entity_poly.pdbx_strand_id
1 'polypeptide(L)'
;MSVVQYRKASIALATLAVAAGAALVLPGTASAATQERDYTVSSTVGGFQSTDFVLVEGTPVTVTAEGSATSSTSGDPVYYGPNGSVDTCTVDCQDPAGQYAALYAKVGDGAPILVGTGPVVLTGAGPLSFAFNDGSNSFGDNDGSYVATVTYDDGITPVDPGCSGSACFDLMDFFGSSAA
;
A
#
# COMPACT_ATOMS: atom_id res chain seq x y z
N MET A 1 64.62 35.01 55.83
CA MET A 1 63.92 36.29 55.55
C MET A 1 62.48 35.96 55.17
N SER A 2 61.49 36.72 55.64
CA SER A 2 60.08 36.44 55.37
C SER A 2 59.48 37.52 54.45
N VAL A 3 58.65 37.12 53.50
CA VAL A 3 57.99 38.04 52.56
C VAL A 3 56.49 37.72 52.53
N VAL A 4 55.69 38.63 53.08
CA VAL A 4 54.22 38.54 53.05
C VAL A 4 53.71 39.25 51.80
N GLN A 5 52.92 38.57 50.98
CA GLN A 5 52.11 39.21 49.94
C GLN A 5 50.63 39.00 50.19
N TYR A 6 49.93 40.10 50.51
CA TYR A 6 48.51 40.25 50.28
C TYR A 6 48.28 40.81 48.86
N ARG A 7 47.15 40.44 48.23
CA ARG A 7 46.28 41.10 47.21
C ARG A 7 45.54 39.96 46.48
N LYS A 8 44.28 40.06 46.02
CA LYS A 8 43.24 41.10 46.05
C LYS A 8 41.89 40.35 46.06
N ALA A 9 40.85 40.89 46.70
CA ALA A 9 39.49 40.38 46.49
C ALA A 9 38.97 40.84 45.12
N SER A 10 38.50 39.91 44.30
CA SER A 10 37.88 40.20 42.99
C SER A 10 36.36 40.12 43.12
N ILE A 11 35.68 41.22 42.82
CA ILE A 11 34.21 41.28 42.81
C ILE A 11 33.71 40.67 41.50
N ALA A 12 32.98 39.56 41.58
CA ALA A 12 32.33 38.95 40.42
C ALA A 12 31.03 39.69 40.10
N LEU A 13 30.93 40.28 38.91
CA LEU A 13 29.64 40.74 38.36
C LEU A 13 28.85 39.51 37.87
N ALA A 14 27.70 39.27 38.48
CA ALA A 14 26.75 38.26 38.01
C ALA A 14 25.87 38.85 36.90
N THR A 15 26.27 38.67 35.63
CA THR A 15 25.40 39.00 34.48
C THR A 15 24.27 37.99 34.36
N LEU A 16 23.05 38.42 34.67
CA LEU A 16 21.84 37.62 34.50
C LEU A 16 21.49 37.50 33.01
N ALA A 17 21.81 36.37 32.40
CA ALA A 17 21.45 36.08 31.01
C ALA A 17 19.97 35.65 30.92
N VAL A 18 19.09 36.56 30.52
CA VAL A 18 17.68 36.24 30.24
C VAL A 18 17.60 35.51 28.90
N ALA A 19 17.69 34.18 28.96
CA ALA A 19 17.53 33.31 27.80
C ALA A 19 16.05 33.29 27.36
N ALA A 20 15.69 34.15 26.42
CA ALA A 20 14.39 34.10 25.75
C ALA A 20 14.32 32.84 24.86
N GLY A 21 13.84 31.74 25.44
CA GLY A 21 13.72 30.45 24.77
C GLY A 21 12.65 30.47 23.67
N ALA A 22 13.04 30.84 22.46
CA ALA A 22 12.22 30.63 21.28
C ALA A 22 12.11 29.12 21.01
N ALA A 23 11.00 28.52 21.43
CA ALA A 23 10.69 27.13 21.12
C ALA A 23 10.45 27.01 19.60
N LEU A 24 11.42 26.46 18.86
CA LEU A 24 11.19 26.04 17.48
C LEU A 24 10.19 24.89 17.49
N VAL A 25 8.93 25.21 17.16
CA VAL A 25 7.95 24.22 16.75
C VAL A 25 8.40 23.70 15.38
N LEU A 26 9.19 22.63 15.40
CA LEU A 26 9.45 21.85 14.19
C LEU A 26 8.10 21.35 13.66
N PRO A 27 7.77 21.53 12.36
CA PRO A 27 6.57 20.95 11.79
C PRO A 27 6.70 19.44 11.87
N GLY A 28 5.96 18.82 12.79
CA GLY A 28 5.87 17.37 12.87
C GLY A 28 5.22 16.86 11.62
N THR A 29 5.97 16.12 10.80
CA THR A 29 5.40 15.31 9.72
C THR A 29 4.49 14.28 10.37
N ALA A 30 3.18 14.50 10.35
CA ALA A 30 2.21 13.49 10.70
C ALA A 30 2.46 12.28 9.78
N SER A 31 2.83 11.14 10.35
CA SER A 31 2.73 9.89 9.61
C SER A 31 1.25 9.69 9.30
N ALA A 32 0.92 9.44 8.04
CA ALA A 32 -0.38 8.90 7.70
C ALA A 32 -0.61 7.61 8.49
N ALA A 33 -1.85 7.31 8.87
CA ALA A 33 -2.15 6.01 9.46
C ALA A 33 -2.08 4.95 8.35
N THR A 34 -1.34 3.87 8.58
CA THR A 34 -1.37 2.73 7.66
C THR A 34 -2.71 2.01 7.81
N GLN A 35 -3.38 1.82 6.67
CA GLN A 35 -4.66 1.15 6.50
C GLN A 35 -4.45 -0.16 5.75
N GLU A 36 -5.33 -1.13 5.98
CA GLU A 36 -5.31 -2.44 5.30
C GLU A 36 -6.71 -2.79 4.79
N ARG A 37 -6.78 -3.47 3.64
CA ARG A 37 -8.03 -3.93 3.05
C ARG A 37 -7.84 -5.21 2.26
N ASP A 38 -8.69 -6.19 2.53
CA ASP A 38 -8.65 -7.51 1.90
C ASP A 38 -9.56 -7.61 0.68
N TYR A 39 -9.06 -8.27 -0.37
CA TYR A 39 -9.80 -8.59 -1.58
C TYR A 39 -9.76 -10.09 -1.88
N THR A 40 -10.92 -10.74 -1.88
CA THR A 40 -11.05 -12.14 -2.31
C THR A 40 -10.99 -12.22 -3.84
N VAL A 41 -9.99 -12.92 -4.35
CA VAL A 41 -9.78 -13.18 -5.78
C VAL A 41 -10.22 -14.61 -6.06
N SER A 42 -11.37 -14.79 -6.71
CA SER A 42 -11.91 -16.12 -7.02
C SER A 42 -11.16 -16.75 -8.18
N SER A 43 -10.78 -18.02 -8.04
CA SER A 43 -10.20 -18.80 -9.15
C SER A 43 -11.21 -19.15 -10.25
N THR A 44 -12.51 -19.02 -9.97
CA THR A 44 -13.62 -19.32 -10.90
C THR A 44 -14.05 -18.14 -11.77
N VAL A 45 -13.41 -16.96 -11.62
CA VAL A 45 -13.79 -15.73 -12.33
C VAL A 45 -12.67 -15.32 -13.27
N GLY A 46 -12.91 -15.51 -14.57
CA GLY A 46 -11.96 -15.23 -15.63
C GLY A 46 -11.66 -13.74 -15.82
N GLY A 47 -10.38 -13.43 -16.05
CA GLY A 47 -9.91 -12.06 -16.26
C GLY A 47 -9.57 -11.33 -14.97
N PHE A 48 -9.45 -10.00 -15.08
CA PHE A 48 -9.14 -9.12 -13.95
C PHE A 48 -10.41 -8.73 -13.20
N GLN A 49 -10.51 -9.16 -11.95
CA GLN A 49 -11.54 -8.82 -10.98
C GLN A 49 -11.24 -7.42 -10.42
N SER A 50 -12.09 -6.43 -10.77
CA SER A 50 -11.96 -5.05 -10.31
C SER A 50 -12.19 -4.92 -8.80
N THR A 51 -11.37 -4.09 -8.14
CA THR A 51 -11.59 -3.65 -6.75
C THR A 51 -12.36 -2.33 -6.70
N ASP A 52 -12.67 -1.85 -5.49
CA ASP A 52 -13.09 -0.46 -5.23
C ASP A 52 -11.90 0.49 -4.97
N PHE A 53 -10.67 0.01 -5.17
CA PHE A 53 -9.45 0.80 -5.02
C PHE A 53 -9.01 1.42 -6.35
N VAL A 54 -8.62 2.69 -6.32
CA VAL A 54 -8.04 3.42 -7.46
C VAL A 54 -6.72 4.03 -6.98
N LEU A 55 -5.61 3.65 -7.60
CA LEU A 55 -4.32 4.27 -7.30
C LEU A 55 -4.27 5.68 -7.91
N VAL A 56 -3.58 6.57 -7.21
CA VAL A 56 -3.24 7.92 -7.68
C VAL A 56 -1.72 7.99 -7.85
N GLU A 57 -1.27 8.74 -8.86
CA GLU A 57 0.15 8.85 -9.18
C GLU A 57 0.95 9.44 -8.01
N GLY A 58 2.09 8.81 -7.68
CA GLY A 58 2.93 9.21 -6.54
C GLY A 58 2.55 8.58 -5.19
N THR A 59 1.40 7.91 -5.09
CA THR A 59 0.98 7.18 -3.89
C THR A 59 1.08 5.65 -4.09
N PRO A 60 2.17 5.01 -3.63
CA PRO A 60 2.33 3.55 -3.71
C PRO A 60 1.41 2.82 -2.72
N VAL A 61 1.06 1.58 -3.05
CA VAL A 61 0.46 0.62 -2.10
C VAL A 61 1.29 -0.65 -2.05
N THR A 62 1.30 -1.34 -0.90
CA THR A 62 1.94 -2.66 -0.77
C THR A 62 0.86 -3.74 -0.80
N VAL A 63 1.10 -4.85 -1.49
CA VAL A 63 0.19 -6.00 -1.53
C VAL A 63 0.90 -7.25 -1.06
N THR A 64 0.29 -7.96 -0.11
CA THR A 64 0.59 -9.34 0.25
C THR A 64 -0.61 -10.23 -0.05
N ALA A 65 -0.41 -11.53 -0.19
CA ALA A 65 -1.53 -12.43 -0.41
C ALA A 65 -1.33 -13.82 0.21
N GLU A 66 -2.45 -14.41 0.61
CA GLU A 66 -2.56 -15.79 1.09
C GLU A 66 -3.76 -16.51 0.45
N GLY A 67 -4.11 -17.69 0.97
CA GLY A 67 -5.15 -18.55 0.42
C GLY A 67 -4.61 -19.66 -0.48
N SER A 68 -5.51 -20.35 -1.17
CA SER A 68 -5.20 -21.54 -1.96
C SER A 68 -6.30 -21.78 -3.00
N ALA A 69 -5.90 -22.10 -4.22
CA ALA A 69 -6.80 -22.32 -5.35
C ALA A 69 -6.29 -23.39 -6.30
N THR A 70 -7.19 -24.06 -7.02
CA THR A 70 -6.86 -25.01 -8.08
C THR A 70 -7.39 -24.53 -9.42
N SER A 71 -6.62 -24.78 -10.48
CA SER A 71 -6.99 -24.52 -11.87
C SER A 71 -7.60 -25.73 -12.59
N SER A 72 -7.94 -26.79 -11.85
CA SER A 72 -8.85 -27.84 -12.30
C SER A 72 -9.27 -28.76 -11.13
N THR A 73 -10.57 -28.97 -10.99
CA THR A 73 -11.19 -30.01 -10.14
C THR A 73 -11.37 -31.34 -10.89
N SER A 74 -10.93 -31.42 -12.15
CA SER A 74 -11.06 -32.59 -13.01
C SER A 74 -9.97 -33.64 -12.71
N GLY A 75 -10.16 -34.44 -11.66
CA GLY A 75 -9.25 -35.53 -11.27
C GLY A 75 -8.83 -35.41 -9.81
N ASP A 76 -7.53 -35.49 -9.55
CA ASP A 76 -6.94 -35.16 -8.25
C ASP A 76 -6.53 -33.67 -8.26
N PRO A 77 -7.29 -32.75 -7.62
CA PRO A 77 -7.05 -31.31 -7.73
C PRO A 77 -5.74 -30.89 -7.07
N VAL A 78 -4.89 -30.18 -7.82
CA VAL A 78 -3.65 -29.59 -7.31
C VAL A 78 -3.92 -28.16 -6.88
N TYR A 79 -3.75 -27.88 -5.59
CA TYR A 79 -3.93 -26.54 -5.02
C TYR A 79 -2.60 -25.78 -4.97
N TYR A 80 -2.61 -24.59 -5.56
CA TYR A 80 -1.50 -23.65 -5.60
C TYR A 80 -1.76 -22.51 -4.61
N GLY A 81 -0.73 -22.07 -3.88
CA GLY A 81 -0.74 -20.77 -3.20
C GLY A 81 -0.53 -19.61 -4.19
N PRO A 82 -0.60 -18.34 -3.77
CA PRO A 82 -0.56 -17.17 -4.66
C PRO A 82 0.66 -17.06 -5.60
N ASN A 83 1.76 -17.78 -5.34
CA ASN A 83 2.93 -17.86 -6.22
C ASN A 83 2.73 -18.82 -7.44
N GLY A 84 1.61 -19.54 -7.52
CA GLY A 84 1.28 -20.45 -8.62
C GLY A 84 2.18 -21.69 -8.75
N SER A 85 2.27 -22.21 -9.97
CA SER A 85 3.26 -23.22 -10.37
C SER A 85 4.59 -22.57 -10.78
N VAL A 86 5.63 -23.40 -10.87
CA VAL A 86 6.89 -23.06 -11.54
C VAL A 86 6.75 -23.00 -13.07
N ASP A 87 5.70 -23.59 -13.62
CA ASP A 87 5.38 -23.60 -15.05
C ASP A 87 4.75 -22.27 -15.48
N THR A 88 5.04 -21.84 -16.72
CA THR A 88 4.41 -20.66 -17.31
C THR A 88 3.05 -20.98 -17.92
N CYS A 89 2.17 -19.98 -17.96
CA CYS A 89 0.82 -20.10 -18.51
C CYS A 89 0.87 -20.13 -20.06
N THR A 90 1.11 -21.32 -20.63
CA THR A 90 1.35 -21.52 -22.09
C THR A 90 0.12 -21.38 -22.99
N VAL A 91 -1.01 -20.89 -22.46
CA VAL A 91 -2.28 -20.69 -23.18
C VAL A 91 -2.69 -19.21 -23.15
N ASP A 92 -3.89 -18.89 -23.59
CA ASP A 92 -4.43 -17.52 -23.62
C ASP A 92 -4.80 -17.05 -22.19
N CYS A 93 -3.81 -16.59 -21.42
CA CYS A 93 -3.94 -16.22 -20.01
C CYS A 93 -3.87 -14.71 -19.77
N GLN A 94 -4.10 -14.28 -18.52
CA GLN A 94 -4.02 -12.87 -18.13
C GLN A 94 -2.58 -12.33 -18.15
N ASP A 95 -1.59 -13.19 -17.88
CA ASP A 95 -0.20 -13.04 -18.28
C ASP A 95 0.31 -14.34 -18.95
N PRO A 96 0.38 -14.41 -20.30
CA PRO A 96 0.91 -15.57 -21.03
C PRO A 96 2.43 -15.78 -20.91
N ALA A 97 3.18 -14.82 -20.34
CA ALA A 97 4.57 -15.03 -19.94
C ALA A 97 4.69 -15.41 -18.45
N GLY A 98 3.57 -15.34 -17.72
CA GLY A 98 3.49 -15.43 -16.27
C GLY A 98 3.41 -16.86 -15.73
N GLN A 99 3.54 -16.97 -14.41
CA GLN A 99 3.39 -18.23 -13.69
C GLN A 99 1.94 -18.71 -13.72
N TYR A 100 1.74 -20.01 -13.95
CA TYR A 100 0.42 -20.62 -13.99
C TYR A 100 -0.23 -20.64 -12.60
N ALA A 101 -1.54 -20.40 -12.52
CA ALA A 101 -2.32 -20.32 -11.27
C ALA A 101 -1.82 -19.25 -10.25
N ALA A 102 -0.89 -18.37 -10.60
CA ALA A 102 -0.40 -17.33 -9.69
C ALA A 102 -1.34 -16.10 -9.63
N LEU A 103 -1.20 -15.32 -8.55
CA LEU A 103 -1.91 -14.07 -8.35
C LEU A 103 -1.21 -12.91 -9.08
N TYR A 104 -1.95 -12.22 -9.94
CA TYR A 104 -1.53 -11.01 -10.63
C TYR A 104 -2.37 -9.80 -10.23
N ALA A 105 -1.75 -8.63 -10.23
CA ALA A 105 -2.39 -7.33 -10.14
C ALA A 105 -2.28 -6.56 -11.45
N LYS A 106 -3.20 -5.64 -11.69
CA LYS A 106 -3.13 -4.63 -12.76
C LYS A 106 -3.68 -3.30 -12.25
N VAL A 107 -2.96 -2.22 -12.56
CA VAL A 107 -3.30 -0.83 -12.22
C VAL A 107 -3.65 -0.08 -13.50
N GLY A 108 -4.89 0.41 -13.59
CA GLY A 108 -5.40 1.06 -14.81
C GLY A 108 -5.26 0.17 -16.04
N ASP A 109 -4.80 0.73 -17.16
CA ASP A 109 -4.51 -0.02 -18.38
C ASP A 109 -3.11 -0.68 -18.42
N GLY A 110 -2.37 -0.64 -17.30
CA GLY A 110 -1.00 -1.14 -17.19
C GLY A 110 -0.80 -2.63 -17.53
N ALA A 111 0.48 -3.03 -17.59
CA ALA A 111 0.83 -4.45 -17.71
C ALA A 111 0.43 -5.23 -16.43
N PRO A 112 0.15 -6.54 -16.54
CA PRO A 112 0.08 -7.43 -15.37
C PRO A 112 1.37 -7.38 -14.55
N ILE A 113 1.22 -7.46 -13.22
CA ILE A 113 2.32 -7.53 -12.25
C ILE A 113 2.08 -8.77 -11.39
N LEU A 114 3.03 -9.69 -11.34
CA LEU A 114 3.00 -10.82 -10.41
C LEU A 114 3.03 -10.29 -8.97
N VAL A 115 1.99 -10.57 -8.20
CA VAL A 115 1.96 -10.28 -6.75
C VAL A 115 2.61 -11.43 -5.99
N GLY A 116 2.30 -12.67 -6.39
CA GLY A 116 2.68 -13.84 -5.62
C GLY A 116 2.08 -13.77 -4.21
N THR A 117 2.83 -14.25 -3.21
CA THR A 117 2.52 -14.01 -1.78
C THR A 117 2.86 -12.59 -1.31
N GLY A 118 3.52 -11.79 -2.14
CA GLY A 118 4.08 -10.49 -1.76
C GLY A 118 5.26 -10.56 -0.78
N PRO A 119 5.66 -9.42 -0.20
CA PRO A 119 5.13 -8.07 -0.44
C PRO A 119 5.58 -7.52 -1.81
N VAL A 120 4.63 -6.99 -2.59
CA VAL A 120 4.90 -6.27 -3.84
C VAL A 120 4.37 -4.85 -3.74
N VAL A 121 5.19 -3.87 -4.13
CA VAL A 121 4.78 -2.45 -4.17
C VAL A 121 4.20 -2.14 -5.55
N LEU A 122 2.94 -1.71 -5.58
CA LEU A 122 2.25 -1.27 -6.79
C LEU A 122 2.28 0.25 -6.91
N THR A 123 2.54 0.74 -8.12
CA THR A 123 2.61 2.17 -8.46
C THR A 123 1.92 2.44 -9.80
N GLY A 124 1.34 3.63 -9.95
CA GLY A 124 0.67 4.06 -11.17
C GLY A 124 -0.54 4.92 -10.83
N ALA A 125 -1.45 5.06 -11.79
CA ALA A 125 -2.76 5.67 -11.59
C ALA A 125 -3.85 4.85 -12.29
N GLY A 126 -5.04 4.79 -11.68
CA GLY A 126 -6.19 4.06 -12.20
C GLY A 126 -6.65 2.90 -11.30
N PRO A 127 -7.77 2.23 -11.66
CA PRO A 127 -8.36 1.17 -10.86
C PRO A 127 -7.39 0.01 -10.63
N LEU A 128 -7.35 -0.51 -9.40
CA LEU A 128 -6.68 -1.74 -9.06
C LEU A 128 -7.60 -2.93 -9.37
N SER A 129 -7.02 -3.98 -9.93
CA SER A 129 -7.72 -5.23 -10.24
C SER A 129 -6.76 -6.41 -10.06
N PHE A 130 -7.31 -7.58 -9.74
CA PHE A 130 -6.55 -8.81 -9.49
C PHE A 130 -7.02 -9.97 -10.37
N ALA A 131 -6.13 -10.89 -10.71
CA ALA A 131 -6.45 -12.07 -11.52
C ALA A 131 -5.75 -13.33 -10.97
N PHE A 132 -6.46 -14.46 -11.07
CA PHE A 132 -5.89 -15.80 -11.06
C PHE A 132 -5.42 -16.11 -12.49
N ASN A 133 -4.13 -16.38 -12.69
CA ASN A 133 -3.56 -16.51 -14.03
C ASN A 133 -3.78 -17.92 -14.62
N ASP A 134 -4.82 -18.06 -15.44
CA ASP A 134 -5.25 -19.33 -16.03
C ASP A 134 -5.82 -19.10 -17.44
N GLY A 135 -5.99 -20.17 -18.23
CA GLY A 135 -6.50 -20.07 -19.59
C GLY A 135 -7.89 -19.45 -19.63
N SER A 136 -8.11 -18.50 -20.55
CA SER A 136 -9.33 -17.68 -20.70
C SER A 136 -10.65 -18.45 -20.79
N ASN A 137 -10.61 -19.76 -21.00
CA ASN A 137 -11.76 -20.65 -21.11
C ASN A 137 -11.78 -21.79 -20.04
N SER A 138 -10.81 -21.83 -19.11
CA SER A 138 -10.63 -22.91 -18.12
C SER A 138 -11.25 -22.62 -16.74
N PHE A 139 -11.61 -21.37 -16.44
CA PHE A 139 -12.17 -20.91 -15.16
C PHE A 139 -13.43 -21.66 -14.65
N GLY A 140 -14.04 -22.52 -15.47
CA GLY A 140 -15.29 -23.22 -15.17
C GLY A 140 -15.15 -24.47 -14.27
N ASP A 141 -13.97 -25.09 -14.18
CA ASP A 141 -13.72 -26.22 -13.27
C ASP A 141 -12.71 -25.92 -12.15
N ASN A 142 -12.44 -24.63 -11.88
CA ASN A 142 -11.57 -24.17 -10.81
C ASN A 142 -12.27 -24.20 -9.42
N ASP A 143 -11.49 -24.19 -8.34
CA ASP A 143 -12.00 -24.05 -6.97
C ASP A 143 -11.00 -23.33 -6.05
N GLY A 144 -11.50 -22.76 -4.95
CA GLY A 144 -10.71 -21.97 -4.00
C GLY A 144 -10.44 -20.54 -4.46
N SER A 145 -9.70 -19.79 -3.64
CA SER A 145 -9.47 -18.35 -3.83
C SER A 145 -8.20 -17.88 -3.13
N TYR A 146 -7.74 -16.69 -3.52
CA TYR A 146 -6.73 -15.94 -2.79
C TYR A 146 -7.35 -14.77 -2.05
N VAL A 147 -6.72 -14.37 -0.95
CA VAL A 147 -7.01 -13.12 -0.25
C VAL A 147 -5.81 -12.20 -0.46
N ALA A 148 -6.01 -11.09 -1.16
CA ALA A 148 -5.00 -10.07 -1.40
C ALA A 148 -5.21 -8.90 -0.43
N THR A 149 -4.32 -8.74 0.54
CA THR A 149 -4.32 -7.63 1.49
C THR A 149 -3.56 -6.46 0.89
N VAL A 150 -4.24 -5.34 0.68
CA VAL A 150 -3.67 -4.07 0.21
C VAL A 150 -3.42 -3.17 1.41
N THR A 151 -2.15 -2.90 1.69
CA THR A 151 -1.67 -1.99 2.73
C THR A 151 -1.35 -0.62 2.09
N TYR A 152 -1.98 0.44 2.59
CA TYR A 152 -1.91 1.79 2.03
C TYR A 152 -1.98 2.88 3.10
N ASP A 153 -1.55 4.10 2.79
CA ASP A 153 -1.58 5.22 3.74
C ASP A 153 -2.92 5.98 3.70
N ASP A 154 -3.37 6.46 4.86
CA ASP A 154 -4.56 7.30 5.14
C ASP A 154 -4.72 8.55 4.25
N GLY A 155 -3.67 8.96 3.53
CA GLY A 155 -3.75 9.99 2.48
C GLY A 155 -4.36 9.52 1.16
N ILE A 156 -4.68 8.22 1.01
CA ILE A 156 -5.28 7.61 -0.17
C ILE A 156 -6.71 7.17 0.18
N THR A 157 -7.71 7.86 -0.36
CA THR A 157 -9.12 7.47 -0.21
C THR A 157 -9.52 6.46 -1.28
N PRO A 158 -9.95 5.22 -0.92
CA PRO A 158 -10.67 4.36 -1.85
C PRO A 158 -11.95 5.06 -2.30
N VAL A 159 -12.24 5.00 -3.60
CA VAL A 159 -13.41 5.69 -4.17
C VAL A 159 -14.63 4.80 -4.00
N ASP A 160 -15.41 5.04 -2.95
CA ASP A 160 -16.69 4.35 -2.75
C ASP A 160 -17.58 4.57 -3.99
N PRO A 161 -17.90 3.52 -4.77
CA PRO A 161 -18.71 3.65 -5.98
C PRO A 161 -20.16 4.08 -5.69
N GLY A 162 -20.61 4.02 -4.44
CA GLY A 162 -21.89 4.56 -4.00
C GLY A 162 -21.91 6.09 -3.80
N CYS A 163 -20.74 6.74 -3.65
CA CYS A 163 -20.65 8.12 -3.16
C CYS A 163 -20.31 9.16 -4.26
N SER A 164 -21.09 9.14 -5.35
CA SER A 164 -20.95 10.08 -6.48
C SER A 164 -21.46 11.50 -6.13
N GLY A 165 -20.67 12.30 -5.39
CA GLY A 165 -20.97 13.71 -5.14
C GLY A 165 -19.87 14.49 -4.43
N SER A 166 -20.06 15.81 -4.32
CA SER A 166 -19.08 16.75 -3.73
C SER A 166 -18.70 16.44 -2.27
N ALA A 167 -19.52 15.66 -1.56
CA ALA A 167 -19.31 15.29 -0.16
C ALA A 167 -18.06 14.42 0.08
N CYS A 168 -17.46 13.81 -0.95
CA CYS A 168 -16.24 12.99 -0.80
C CYS A 168 -14.92 13.78 -0.78
N PHE A 169 -14.92 15.07 -1.11
CA PHE A 169 -13.72 15.92 -1.08
C PHE A 169 -13.71 16.93 0.08
N ASP A 170 -14.82 17.05 0.81
CA ASP A 170 -15.08 18.08 1.83
C ASP A 170 -14.49 17.73 3.21
N LEU A 171 -13.18 17.44 3.24
CA LEU A 171 -12.39 17.33 4.49
C LEU A 171 -11.08 18.13 4.44
N MET A 172 -10.55 18.45 3.25
CA MET A 172 -9.40 19.35 3.12
C MET A 172 -9.77 20.82 3.31
N ASP A 173 -11.00 21.23 3.00
CA ASP A 173 -11.47 22.61 3.22
C ASP A 173 -11.77 22.92 4.70
N PHE A 174 -12.03 21.91 5.55
CA PHE A 174 -12.41 22.13 6.96
C PHE A 174 -11.30 22.77 7.81
N PHE A 175 -10.02 22.62 7.44
CA PHE A 175 -8.89 23.26 8.11
C PHE A 175 -8.38 24.53 7.40
N GLY A 176 -8.95 24.90 6.24
CA GLY A 176 -8.43 26.00 5.41
C GLY A 176 -8.87 27.42 5.79
N SER A 177 -10.04 27.58 6.41
CA SER A 177 -10.69 28.90 6.56
C SER A 177 -10.47 29.55 7.93
N SER A 178 -9.30 30.15 8.16
CA SER A 178 -9.04 30.96 9.37
C SER A 178 -8.03 32.12 9.19
N ALA A 179 -8.14 32.92 8.12
CA ALA A 179 -7.42 34.20 8.01
C ALA A 179 -8.03 35.23 7.02
N ALA A 180 -9.01 36.02 7.46
CA ALA A 180 -9.32 37.36 6.92
C ALA A 180 -10.19 38.16 7.92
#